data_AF-A0A8B8TSL8-F1
#
_entry.id   AF-A0A8B8TSL8-F1
#
_cell.length_a   1.000
_cell.length_b   1.000
_cell.length_c   1.000
_cell.angle_alpha   90.00
_cell.angle_beta   90.00
_cell.angle_gamma   90.00
#
_symmetry.space_group_name_H-M   'P 1'
#
loop_
_entity.id
_entity.type
_entity.pdbx_description
1 polymer ?
#
loop_
_entity_poly.entity_id
_entity_poly.type
_entity_poly.pdbx_seq_one_letter_code
_entity_poly.pdbx_strand_id
1 'polypeptide(L)'
;MEATLPGHRTMNPCPVWEQKSGRVYLFFICVRSHVTERQQIMTGRNAARLCFICSQDAGYSWSEVRDLTEEVIGPEVKHWATFAVGPGHGIQLQSGRLVIPAYAYYIPYWFFCFRIPYKVRPHSLMIYSDDLGATWQRGRLIKPIVTVECEVAEVSRRAGQPVLYCSARTPNRRRAEALSTDHGECFQRPALSQQLCEPPHGCQGSVVSFRPLEIPHVCQDPTGKDFPTIQQIPLLGRSLRLELEAGTRSESWLLYSHPTNKKRRVDLGIYLNQTPLEAACWSRPWILHCGPCGYSDLAALEKEGLFGCLFECGTKRECEQIAFRLFTDREILSHVNGDCSSSGQN
;
A
#
# COMPACT_ATOMS: atom_id res chain seq x y z
N MET A 1 0.07 -21.68 -18.27
CA MET A 1 -1.17 -21.62 -17.48
C MET A 1 -1.55 -20.15 -17.37
N GLU A 2 -2.81 -19.79 -17.58
CA GLU A 2 -3.28 -18.40 -17.49
C GLU A 2 -3.97 -18.16 -16.15
N ALA A 3 -3.68 -17.04 -15.50
CA ALA A 3 -4.28 -16.64 -14.23
C ALA A 3 -5.70 -16.08 -14.44
N THR A 4 -6.59 -16.87 -15.01
CA THR A 4 -7.91 -16.42 -15.48
C THR A 4 -8.95 -17.54 -15.39
N LEU A 5 -10.17 -17.20 -14.95
CA LEU A 5 -11.32 -18.11 -15.00
C LEU A 5 -11.93 -18.13 -16.42
N PRO A 6 -12.45 -19.28 -16.90
CA PRO A 6 -13.10 -19.36 -18.22
C PRO A 6 -14.19 -18.30 -18.41
N GLY A 7 -14.15 -17.56 -19.52
CA GLY A 7 -15.12 -16.50 -19.83
C GLY A 7 -14.99 -15.21 -19.01
N HIS A 8 -13.92 -15.06 -18.23
CA HIS A 8 -13.63 -13.87 -17.43
C HIS A 8 -12.40 -13.12 -17.95
N ARG A 9 -12.28 -11.86 -17.56
CA ARG A 9 -11.06 -11.05 -17.67
C ARG A 9 -10.43 -10.88 -16.28
N THR A 10 -9.11 -10.96 -16.22
CA THR A 10 -8.33 -10.79 -14.99
C THR A 10 -7.90 -9.34 -14.81
N MET A 11 -8.06 -8.80 -13.60
CA MET A 11 -7.73 -7.41 -13.27
C MET A 11 -7.19 -7.33 -11.83
N ASN A 12 -6.55 -6.21 -11.51
CA ASN A 12 -6.06 -5.85 -10.17
C ASN A 12 -5.12 -6.88 -9.52
N PRO A 13 -3.91 -7.09 -10.06
CA PRO A 13 -2.92 -7.92 -9.40
C PRO A 13 -2.58 -7.36 -8.01
N CYS A 14 -2.56 -8.25 -7.01
CA CYS A 14 -2.21 -7.93 -5.63
C CYS A 14 -1.32 -9.03 -5.03
N PRO A 15 0.01 -8.94 -5.21
CA PRO A 15 0.93 -9.93 -4.67
C PRO A 15 1.15 -9.75 -3.17
N VAL A 16 1.31 -10.85 -2.44
CA VAL A 16 1.85 -10.88 -1.07
C VAL A 16 2.87 -12.00 -0.95
N TRP A 17 3.99 -11.69 -0.29
CA TRP A 17 5.04 -12.66 0.00
C TRP A 17 4.90 -13.19 1.43
N GLU A 18 4.69 -14.49 1.58
CA GLU A 18 4.65 -15.20 2.84
C GLU A 18 6.08 -15.66 3.20
N GLN A 19 6.69 -14.99 4.18
CA GLN A 19 8.10 -15.08 4.50
C GLN A 19 8.53 -16.42 5.11
N LYS A 20 7.64 -17.15 5.78
CA LYS A 20 8.01 -18.38 6.51
C LYS A 20 8.24 -19.55 5.56
N SER A 21 7.38 -19.72 4.57
CA SER A 21 7.49 -20.78 3.55
C SER A 21 8.07 -20.29 2.23
N GLY A 22 8.25 -18.98 2.06
CA GLY A 22 8.73 -18.37 0.81
C GLY A 22 7.70 -18.36 -0.31
N ARG A 23 6.42 -18.62 0.00
CA ARG A 23 5.33 -18.64 -0.98
C ARG A 23 4.98 -17.22 -1.42
N VAL A 24 4.67 -17.06 -2.70
CA VAL A 24 4.07 -15.85 -3.24
C VAL A 24 2.62 -16.15 -3.58
N TYR A 25 1.69 -15.41 -2.98
CA TYR A 25 0.29 -15.42 -3.40
C TYR A 25 0.06 -14.20 -4.30
N LEU A 26 -0.50 -14.42 -5.49
CA LEU A 26 -0.93 -13.35 -6.37
C LEU A 26 -2.45 -13.33 -6.41
N PHE A 27 -3.04 -12.38 -5.68
CA PHE A 27 -4.48 -12.13 -5.71
C PHE A 27 -4.85 -11.31 -6.93
N PHE A 28 -6.08 -11.51 -7.42
CA PHE A 28 -6.67 -10.75 -8.50
C PHE A 28 -8.19 -10.90 -8.49
N ILE A 29 -8.87 -10.10 -9.31
CA ILE A 29 -10.28 -10.34 -9.63
C ILE A 29 -10.45 -10.91 -11.02
N CYS A 30 -11.39 -11.84 -11.16
CA CYS A 30 -11.92 -12.30 -12.43
C CYS A 30 -13.31 -11.70 -12.63
N VAL A 31 -13.52 -10.89 -13.66
CA VAL A 31 -14.84 -10.30 -13.97
C VAL A 31 -15.36 -10.88 -15.27
N ARG A 32 -16.65 -11.24 -15.33
CA ARG A 32 -17.25 -11.79 -16.55
C ARG A 32 -17.02 -10.85 -17.75
N SER A 33 -16.47 -11.37 -18.85
CA SER A 33 -15.82 -10.57 -19.90
C SER A 33 -16.66 -9.42 -20.47
N HIS A 34 -17.97 -9.61 -20.66
CA HIS A 34 -18.87 -8.60 -21.24
C HIS A 34 -19.55 -7.68 -20.22
N VAL A 35 -19.25 -7.83 -18.92
CA VAL A 35 -19.90 -7.10 -17.83
C VAL A 35 -18.99 -5.98 -17.33
N THR A 36 -19.41 -4.72 -17.42
CA THR A 36 -18.63 -3.56 -16.93
C THR A 36 -18.91 -3.27 -15.45
N GLU A 37 -17.98 -2.59 -14.78
CA GLU A 37 -18.18 -2.10 -13.40
C GLU A 37 -19.46 -1.24 -13.27
N ARG A 38 -19.68 -0.33 -14.24
CA ARG A 38 -20.87 0.52 -14.27
C ARG A 38 -22.16 -0.30 -14.36
N GLN A 39 -22.21 -1.35 -15.17
CA GLN A 39 -23.39 -2.23 -15.25
C GLN A 39 -23.64 -2.93 -13.91
N GLN A 40 -22.60 -3.41 -13.24
CA GLN A 40 -22.72 -4.04 -11.92
C GLN A 40 -23.25 -3.07 -10.88
N ILE A 41 -22.71 -1.85 -10.81
CA ILE A 41 -23.16 -0.79 -9.88
C ILE A 41 -24.62 -0.40 -10.16
N MET A 42 -24.99 -0.18 -11.42
CA MET A 42 -26.34 0.25 -11.79
C MET A 42 -27.41 -0.83 -11.61
N THR A 43 -27.05 -2.10 -11.76
CA THR A 43 -28.01 -3.23 -11.61
C THR A 43 -27.96 -3.88 -10.23
N GLY A 44 -26.91 -3.58 -9.46
CA GLY A 44 -26.49 -4.33 -8.29
C GLY A 44 -25.96 -5.73 -8.61
N ARG A 45 -25.99 -6.23 -9.86
CA ARG A 45 -25.67 -7.63 -10.15
C ARG A 45 -24.16 -7.84 -10.23
N ASN A 46 -23.61 -8.40 -9.15
CA ASN A 46 -22.20 -8.77 -9.06
C ASN A 46 -21.83 -9.88 -10.06
N ALA A 47 -20.70 -9.68 -10.74
CA ALA A 47 -20.08 -10.59 -11.69
C ALA A 47 -18.55 -10.69 -11.50
N ALA A 48 -18.04 -10.23 -10.36
CA ALA A 48 -16.65 -10.31 -9.95
C ALA A 48 -16.41 -11.56 -9.08
N ARG A 49 -15.26 -12.18 -9.28
CA ARG A 49 -14.74 -13.32 -8.51
C ARG A 49 -13.42 -12.93 -7.86
N LEU A 50 -13.24 -13.32 -6.60
CA LEU A 50 -11.97 -13.20 -5.88
C LEU A 50 -11.13 -14.43 -6.17
N CYS A 51 -9.94 -14.26 -6.71
CA CYS A 51 -9.08 -15.37 -7.06
C CYS A 51 -7.64 -15.15 -6.58
N PHE A 52 -6.90 -16.24 -6.43
CA PHE A 52 -5.45 -16.18 -6.39
C PHE A 52 -4.81 -17.36 -7.13
N ILE A 53 -3.54 -17.20 -7.48
CA ILE A 53 -2.59 -18.27 -7.79
C ILE A 53 -1.43 -18.19 -6.80
N CYS A 54 -0.74 -19.31 -6.54
CA CYS A 54 0.42 -19.31 -5.66
C CYS A 54 1.66 -19.88 -6.35
N SER A 55 2.81 -19.34 -6.02
CA SER A 55 4.13 -19.84 -6.41
C SER A 55 4.90 -20.30 -5.18
N GLN A 56 5.63 -21.41 -5.33
CA GLN A 56 6.51 -21.99 -4.30
C GLN A 56 7.99 -21.87 -4.68
N ASP A 57 8.28 -21.26 -5.82
CA ASP A 57 9.59 -21.14 -6.43
C ASP A 57 9.86 -19.70 -6.87
N ALA A 58 9.59 -18.74 -5.99
CA ALA A 58 9.89 -17.32 -6.23
C ALA A 58 9.31 -16.71 -7.53
N GLY A 59 8.18 -17.24 -7.99
CA GLY A 59 7.46 -16.76 -9.17
C GLY A 59 7.82 -17.46 -10.49
N TYR A 60 8.69 -18.48 -10.49
CA TYR A 60 9.05 -19.23 -11.70
C TYR A 60 7.89 -20.08 -12.24
N SER A 61 7.11 -20.70 -11.36
CA SER A 61 5.89 -21.43 -11.70
C SER A 61 4.74 -21.09 -10.76
N TRP A 62 3.52 -21.33 -11.24
CA TRP A 62 2.29 -20.93 -10.57
C TRP A 62 1.29 -22.08 -10.54
N SER A 63 0.54 -22.17 -9.44
CA SER A 63 -0.57 -23.11 -9.28
C SER A 63 -1.75 -22.79 -10.20
N GLU A 64 -2.69 -23.73 -10.28
CA GLU A 64 -4.03 -23.47 -10.80
C GLU A 64 -4.73 -22.35 -10.03
N VAL A 65 -5.69 -21.70 -10.69
CA VAL A 65 -6.50 -20.62 -10.11
C VAL A 65 -7.41 -21.17 -9.01
N ARG A 66 -7.33 -20.59 -7.81
CA ARG A 66 -8.29 -20.83 -6.72
C ARG A 66 -9.31 -19.69 -6.67
N ASP A 67 -10.59 -20.01 -6.84
CA ASP A 67 -11.71 -19.07 -6.62
C ASP A 67 -12.11 -19.09 -5.14
N LEU A 68 -11.90 -17.96 -4.46
CA LEU A 68 -12.18 -17.76 -3.03
C LEU A 68 -13.50 -17.04 -2.77
N THR A 69 -14.29 -16.74 -3.80
CA THR A 69 -15.47 -15.86 -3.67
C THR A 69 -16.46 -16.39 -2.62
N GLU A 70 -16.81 -17.67 -2.70
CA GLU A 70 -17.76 -18.27 -1.75
C GLU A 70 -17.16 -18.48 -0.36
N GLU A 71 -15.85 -18.79 -0.28
CA GLU A 71 -15.14 -19.03 0.98
C GLU A 71 -14.98 -17.75 1.81
N VAL A 72 -14.59 -16.64 1.17
CA VAL A 72 -14.19 -15.40 1.85
C VAL A 72 -15.32 -14.37 1.91
N ILE A 73 -16.11 -14.27 0.84
CA ILE A 73 -17.19 -13.28 0.73
C ILE A 73 -18.54 -13.94 1.07
N GLY A 74 -18.78 -15.13 0.52
CA GLY A 74 -19.95 -15.94 0.82
C GLY A 74 -21.27 -15.17 0.62
N PRO A 75 -22.21 -15.25 1.57
CA PRO A 75 -23.53 -14.60 1.44
C PRO A 75 -23.48 -13.08 1.21
N GLU A 76 -22.42 -12.41 1.66
CA GLU A 76 -22.24 -10.96 1.55
C GLU A 76 -22.09 -10.48 0.10
N VAL A 77 -21.75 -11.38 -0.83
CA VAL A 77 -21.64 -11.07 -2.26
C VAL A 77 -22.95 -10.47 -2.81
N LYS A 78 -24.09 -10.84 -2.20
CA LYS A 78 -25.44 -10.33 -2.53
C LYS A 78 -25.64 -8.86 -2.10
N HIS A 79 -24.86 -8.40 -1.14
CA HIS A 79 -24.87 -7.02 -0.67
C HIS A 79 -23.86 -6.15 -1.40
N TRP A 80 -23.05 -6.72 -2.29
CA TRP A 80 -22.05 -5.99 -3.04
C TRP A 80 -22.46 -5.91 -4.51
N ALA A 81 -22.43 -4.72 -5.09
CA ALA A 81 -22.65 -4.56 -6.52
C ALA A 81 -21.46 -5.10 -7.31
N THR A 82 -20.24 -4.84 -6.83
CA THR A 82 -18.96 -5.38 -7.30
C THR A 82 -17.92 -5.13 -6.20
N PHE A 83 -16.73 -5.71 -6.33
CA PHE A 83 -15.59 -5.49 -5.43
C PHE A 83 -14.28 -5.66 -6.21
N ALA A 84 -13.18 -5.24 -5.60
CA ALA A 84 -11.83 -5.58 -6.06
C ALA A 84 -10.83 -5.66 -4.90
N VAL A 85 -9.66 -6.25 -5.18
CA VAL A 85 -8.47 -6.20 -4.32
C VAL A 85 -7.51 -5.13 -4.83
N GLY A 86 -6.65 -4.61 -3.95
CA GLY A 86 -5.64 -3.58 -4.23
C GLY A 86 -6.16 -2.48 -5.17
N PRO A 87 -5.53 -2.30 -6.37
CA PRO A 87 -4.32 -2.99 -6.83
C PRO A 87 -3.07 -2.53 -6.07
N GLY A 88 -1.94 -3.17 -6.31
CA GLY A 88 -0.69 -2.95 -5.56
C GLY A 88 -0.41 -4.11 -4.61
N HIS A 89 0.55 -3.98 -3.70
CA HIS A 89 0.96 -5.09 -2.85
C HIS A 89 0.02 -5.34 -1.65
N GLY A 90 -0.04 -6.60 -1.20
CA GLY A 90 -0.45 -6.98 0.14
C GLY A 90 0.77 -7.10 1.07
N ILE A 91 0.54 -7.24 2.37
CA ILE A 91 1.62 -7.29 3.37
C ILE A 91 1.52 -8.51 4.28
N GLN A 92 2.65 -8.94 4.82
CA GLN A 92 2.69 -9.82 5.99
C GLN A 92 3.07 -9.00 7.22
N LEU A 93 2.23 -9.05 8.25
CA LEU A 93 2.45 -8.37 9.52
C LEU A 93 3.53 -9.08 10.35
N GLN A 94 4.09 -8.39 11.35
CA GLN A 94 5.00 -9.01 12.32
C GLN A 94 4.39 -10.21 13.06
N SER A 95 3.06 -10.25 13.20
CA SER A 95 2.35 -11.41 13.77
C SER A 95 2.34 -12.65 12.87
N GLY A 96 2.75 -12.52 11.61
CA GLY A 96 2.66 -13.55 10.58
C GLY A 96 1.36 -13.50 9.76
N ARG A 97 0.36 -12.71 10.19
CA ARG A 97 -0.89 -12.52 9.44
C ARG A 97 -0.62 -11.90 8.07
N LEU A 98 -1.21 -12.50 7.03
CA LEU A 98 -1.24 -11.94 5.68
C LEU A 98 -2.44 -11.00 5.54
N VAL A 99 -2.25 -9.85 4.89
CA VAL A 99 -3.29 -8.83 4.69
C VAL A 99 -3.31 -8.38 3.24
N ILE A 100 -4.49 -8.46 2.62
CA ILE A 100 -4.79 -8.06 1.25
C ILE A 100 -5.78 -6.90 1.30
N PRO A 101 -5.40 -5.69 0.86
CA PRO A 101 -6.33 -4.57 0.79
C PRO A 101 -7.40 -4.82 -0.27
N ALA A 102 -8.63 -4.39 0.01
CA ALA A 102 -9.77 -4.57 -0.89
C ALA A 102 -10.80 -3.45 -0.72
N TYR A 103 -11.79 -3.41 -1.61
CA TYR A 103 -12.95 -2.55 -1.47
C TYR A 103 -14.19 -3.16 -2.13
N ALA A 104 -15.36 -2.80 -1.62
CA ALA A 104 -16.64 -3.30 -2.13
C ALA A 104 -17.65 -2.17 -2.30
N TYR A 105 -18.39 -2.19 -3.41
CA TYR A 105 -19.53 -1.32 -3.66
C TYR A 105 -20.77 -1.85 -2.93
N TYR A 106 -20.95 -1.42 -1.68
CA TYR A 106 -22.00 -1.91 -0.78
C TYR A 106 -23.39 -1.38 -1.15
N ILE A 107 -24.40 -2.25 -1.10
CA ILE A 107 -25.81 -1.97 -1.36
C ILE A 107 -26.56 -1.94 -0.01
N PRO A 108 -26.88 -0.75 0.53
CA PRO A 108 -27.41 -0.63 1.89
C PRO A 108 -28.88 -0.99 2.05
N TYR A 109 -29.68 -0.96 0.98
CA TYR A 109 -31.13 -1.16 1.08
C TYR A 109 -31.64 -2.14 0.01
N TRP A 110 -32.52 -3.03 0.46
CA TRP A 110 -33.38 -3.88 -0.35
C TRP A 110 -34.82 -3.44 -0.12
N PHE A 111 -35.59 -3.18 -1.17
CA PHE A 111 -37.02 -2.93 -1.05
C PHE A 111 -37.79 -3.98 -1.84
N PHE A 112 -38.61 -4.78 -1.14
CA PHE A 112 -39.53 -5.76 -1.73
C PHE A 112 -38.89 -6.65 -2.83
N CYS A 113 -37.69 -7.20 -2.56
CA CYS A 113 -36.88 -8.01 -3.48
C CYS A 113 -36.25 -7.28 -4.69
N PHE A 114 -36.42 -5.96 -4.82
CA PHE A 114 -35.73 -5.14 -5.82
C PHE A 114 -34.54 -4.40 -5.20
N ARG A 115 -33.40 -4.44 -5.90
CA ARG A 115 -32.18 -3.70 -5.52
C ARG A 115 -32.42 -2.23 -5.84
N ILE A 116 -32.16 -1.31 -4.91
CA ILE A 116 -32.17 0.14 -5.17
C ILE A 116 -30.73 0.58 -5.46
N PRO A 117 -30.31 0.65 -6.75
CA PRO A 117 -28.92 0.91 -7.11
C PRO A 117 -28.46 2.34 -6.79
N TYR A 118 -29.38 3.30 -6.65
CA TYR A 118 -29.07 4.72 -6.42
C TYR A 118 -28.39 5.03 -5.07
N LYS A 119 -28.21 4.04 -4.19
CA LYS A 119 -27.55 4.20 -2.89
C LYS A 119 -26.29 3.35 -2.72
N VAL A 120 -25.77 2.76 -3.80
CA VAL A 120 -24.50 2.00 -3.74
C VAL A 120 -23.38 2.92 -3.26
N ARG A 121 -22.60 2.48 -2.26
CA ARG A 121 -21.46 3.23 -1.73
C ARG A 121 -20.24 2.32 -1.59
N PRO A 122 -19.10 2.67 -2.19
CA PRO A 122 -17.89 1.89 -2.00
C PRO A 122 -17.26 2.16 -0.63
N HIS A 123 -16.76 1.09 -0.03
CA HIS A 123 -15.96 1.14 1.19
C HIS A 123 -14.81 0.13 1.08
N SER A 124 -13.60 0.59 1.43
CA SER A 124 -12.43 -0.26 1.63
C SER A 124 -12.63 -1.24 2.78
N LEU A 125 -11.89 -2.35 2.75
CA LEU A 125 -11.85 -3.41 3.76
C LEU A 125 -10.54 -4.20 3.60
N MET A 126 -10.28 -5.14 4.52
CA MET A 126 -9.14 -6.04 4.41
C MET A 126 -9.60 -7.48 4.29
N ILE A 127 -8.90 -8.26 3.48
CA ILE A 127 -8.95 -9.73 3.48
C ILE A 127 -7.67 -10.20 4.17
N TYR A 128 -7.74 -11.19 5.05
CA TYR A 128 -6.59 -11.62 5.83
C TYR A 128 -6.55 -13.12 6.08
N SER A 129 -5.36 -13.64 6.41
CA SER A 129 -5.13 -15.03 6.77
C SER A 129 -4.20 -15.11 7.97
N ASP A 130 -4.57 -15.89 8.98
CA ASP A 130 -3.79 -16.16 10.19
C ASP A 130 -3.03 -17.49 10.15
N ASP A 131 -3.22 -18.27 9.09
CA ASP A 131 -2.70 -19.63 8.93
C ASP A 131 -1.84 -19.80 7.66
N LEU A 132 -1.07 -18.75 7.34
CA LEU A 132 -0.10 -18.71 6.24
C LEU A 132 -0.74 -18.88 4.85
N GLY A 133 -2.00 -18.46 4.71
CA GLY A 133 -2.75 -18.48 3.46
C GLY A 133 -3.56 -19.75 3.22
N ALA A 134 -3.73 -20.62 4.23
CA ALA A 134 -4.56 -21.82 4.10
C ALA A 134 -6.05 -21.46 4.05
N THR A 135 -6.51 -20.64 5.00
CA THR A 135 -7.85 -20.07 5.05
C THR A 135 -7.80 -18.54 5.05
N TRP A 136 -8.87 -17.93 4.55
CA TRP A 136 -8.96 -16.48 4.38
C TRP A 136 -10.26 -15.95 4.97
N GLN A 137 -10.18 -14.78 5.59
CA GLN A 137 -11.28 -14.10 6.25
C GLN A 137 -11.38 -12.66 5.76
N ARG A 138 -12.51 -12.03 6.03
CA ARG A 138 -12.81 -10.66 5.60
C ARG A 138 -13.08 -9.76 6.81
N GLY A 139 -12.37 -8.65 6.90
CA GLY A 139 -12.62 -7.57 7.84
C GLY A 139 -13.89 -6.76 7.53
N ARG A 140 -14.24 -5.85 8.44
CA ARG A 140 -15.39 -4.96 8.31
C ARG A 140 -15.12 -3.85 7.28
N LEU A 141 -16.20 -3.35 6.67
CA LEU A 141 -16.14 -2.18 5.79
C LEU A 141 -15.70 -0.93 6.57
N ILE A 142 -14.72 -0.20 6.06
CA ILE A 142 -14.21 1.05 6.63
C ILE A 142 -15.22 2.17 6.33
N LYS A 143 -15.94 2.60 7.37
CA LYS A 143 -17.07 3.56 7.31
C LYS A 143 -16.83 4.75 8.24
N PRO A 144 -17.46 5.93 8.00
CA PRO A 144 -18.54 6.18 7.03
C PRO A 144 -18.09 6.88 5.74
N ILE A 145 -16.82 7.27 5.63
CA ILE A 145 -16.31 7.94 4.44
C ILE A 145 -16.34 6.96 3.26
N VAL A 146 -16.70 7.47 2.09
CA VAL A 146 -16.65 6.70 0.84
C VAL A 146 -15.19 6.51 0.44
N THR A 147 -14.78 5.26 0.30
CA THR A 147 -13.40 4.85 0.00
C THR A 147 -13.39 3.74 -1.05
N VAL A 148 -12.39 3.72 -1.92
CA VAL A 148 -12.20 2.71 -2.98
C VAL A 148 -10.84 2.02 -2.83
N GLU A 149 -9.98 2.01 -3.85
CA GLU A 149 -8.65 1.39 -3.78
C GLU A 149 -7.84 1.94 -2.59
N CYS A 150 -7.21 1.04 -1.86
CA CYS A 150 -6.42 1.35 -0.69
C CYS A 150 -5.19 0.45 -0.60
N GLU A 151 -4.22 0.87 0.19
CA GLU A 151 -3.09 0.06 0.63
C GLU A 151 -2.88 0.26 2.12
N VAL A 152 -2.13 -0.67 2.71
CA VAL A 152 -1.88 -0.73 4.16
C VAL A 152 -0.40 -0.91 4.46
N ALA A 153 0.02 -0.39 5.62
CA ALA A 153 1.37 -0.56 6.14
C ALA A 153 1.32 -0.79 7.66
N GLU A 154 2.13 -1.71 8.17
CA GLU A 154 2.24 -1.93 9.60
C GLU A 154 3.21 -0.91 10.22
N VAL A 155 2.73 -0.15 11.19
CA VAL A 155 3.50 0.90 11.86
C VAL A 155 3.87 0.42 13.26
N SER A 156 5.18 0.34 13.53
CA SER A 156 5.73 0.03 14.86
C SER A 156 5.97 1.29 15.67
N ARG A 157 5.69 1.22 16.98
CA ARG A 157 5.99 2.26 17.98
C ARG A 157 7.24 1.91 18.79
N ARG A 158 7.85 2.93 19.42
CA ARG A 158 8.86 2.73 20.48
C ARG A 158 8.28 1.96 21.67
N ALA A 159 7.04 2.26 22.03
CA ALA A 159 6.28 1.56 23.07
C ALA A 159 4.85 1.26 22.60
N GLY A 160 4.38 0.03 22.85
CA GLY A 160 3.03 -0.42 22.53
C GLY A 160 2.94 -1.36 21.32
N GLN A 161 1.73 -1.84 21.05
CA GLN A 161 1.46 -2.76 19.95
C GLN A 161 1.56 -2.04 18.59
N PRO A 162 2.04 -2.72 17.54
CA PRO A 162 1.95 -2.22 16.17
C PRO A 162 0.51 -1.92 15.77
N VAL A 163 0.33 -0.98 14.85
CA VAL A 163 -0.98 -0.67 14.28
C VAL A 163 -0.93 -0.75 12.77
N LEU A 164 -2.05 -1.14 12.18
CA LEU A 164 -2.19 -1.19 10.74
C LEU A 164 -2.72 0.17 10.26
N TYR A 165 -1.90 0.89 9.51
CA TYR A 165 -2.29 2.12 8.83
C TYR A 165 -2.89 1.78 7.46
N CYS A 166 -3.97 2.46 7.08
CA CYS A 166 -4.63 2.34 5.78
C CYS A 166 -4.74 3.71 5.11
N SER A 167 -4.27 3.82 3.86
CA SER A 167 -4.48 4.97 2.98
C SER A 167 -5.42 4.58 1.84
N ALA A 168 -6.56 5.26 1.73
CA ALA A 168 -7.61 4.94 0.76
C ALA A 168 -7.97 6.12 -0.14
N ARG A 169 -8.24 5.82 -1.42
CA ARG A 169 -8.71 6.80 -2.41
C ARG A 169 -10.10 7.28 -2.09
N THR A 170 -10.34 8.57 -2.29
CA THR A 170 -11.67 9.16 -2.12
C THR A 170 -12.02 10.14 -3.24
N PRO A 171 -13.33 10.38 -3.48
CA PRO A 171 -13.76 11.50 -4.34
C PRO A 171 -13.67 12.87 -3.65
N ASN A 172 -13.30 12.94 -2.36
CA ASN A 172 -13.35 14.15 -1.53
C ASN A 172 -12.11 15.05 -1.67
N ARG A 173 -11.38 14.95 -2.78
CA ARG A 173 -10.18 15.77 -3.09
C ARG A 173 -9.00 15.58 -2.12
N ARG A 174 -9.09 14.59 -1.22
CA ARG A 174 -8.09 14.24 -0.19
C ARG A 174 -8.08 12.73 0.07
N ARG A 175 -6.93 12.16 0.44
CA ARG A 175 -6.86 10.75 0.90
C ARG A 175 -7.64 10.55 2.19
N ALA A 176 -8.23 9.37 2.36
CA ALA A 176 -8.74 8.92 3.65
C ALA A 176 -7.68 8.08 4.35
N GLU A 177 -7.45 8.36 5.63
CA GLU A 177 -6.51 7.64 6.48
C GLU A 177 -7.29 6.98 7.62
N ALA A 178 -6.95 5.73 7.95
CA ALA A 178 -7.56 5.00 9.06
C ALA A 178 -6.53 4.10 9.75
N LEU A 179 -6.73 3.86 11.05
CA LEU A 179 -5.88 2.99 11.85
C LEU A 179 -6.68 1.79 12.37
N SER A 180 -6.04 0.62 12.42
CA SER A 180 -6.57 -0.60 13.03
C SER A 180 -5.60 -1.10 14.11
N THR A 181 -6.15 -1.45 15.27
CA THR A 181 -5.44 -2.06 16.41
C THR A 181 -5.68 -3.56 16.51
N ASP A 182 -6.53 -4.12 15.65
CA ASP A 182 -6.88 -5.55 15.57
C ASP A 182 -6.41 -6.17 14.25
N HIS A 183 -5.31 -5.63 13.71
CA HIS A 183 -4.60 -6.17 12.55
C HIS A 183 -5.48 -6.31 11.29
N GLY A 184 -6.35 -5.33 11.05
CA GLY A 184 -7.16 -5.20 9.83
C GLY A 184 -8.58 -5.74 9.91
N GLU A 185 -9.02 -6.27 11.05
CA GLU A 185 -10.41 -6.73 11.20
C GLU A 185 -11.39 -5.54 11.25
N CYS A 186 -11.08 -4.52 12.06
CA CYS A 186 -11.83 -3.27 12.14
C CYS A 186 -10.90 -2.07 12.08
N PHE A 187 -11.38 -0.98 11.48
CA PHE A 187 -10.67 0.29 11.48
C PHE A 187 -11.43 1.31 12.31
N GLN A 188 -10.67 2.19 12.95
CA GLN A 188 -11.20 3.42 13.53
C GLN A 188 -11.86 4.27 12.45
N ARG A 189 -12.64 5.27 12.88
CA ARG A 189 -13.32 6.18 11.95
C ARG A 189 -12.27 6.86 11.03
N PRO A 190 -12.39 6.74 9.70
CA PRO A 190 -11.43 7.34 8.78
C PRO A 190 -11.50 8.87 8.84
N ALA A 191 -10.34 9.51 8.65
CA ALA A 191 -10.19 10.95 8.56
C ALA A 191 -9.62 11.36 7.19
N LEU A 192 -9.96 12.56 6.72
CA LEU A 192 -9.40 13.09 5.47
C LEU A 192 -8.06 13.77 5.74
N SER A 193 -7.02 13.33 5.02
CA SER A 193 -5.67 13.87 5.13
C SER A 193 -5.60 15.33 4.69
N GLN A 194 -5.01 16.19 5.52
CA GLN A 194 -4.85 17.60 5.17
C GLN A 194 -3.70 17.85 4.17
N GLN A 195 -2.74 16.92 4.07
CA GLN A 195 -1.54 17.06 3.25
C GLN A 195 -1.57 16.20 1.98
N LEU A 196 -2.31 15.09 1.97
CA LEU A 196 -2.41 14.21 0.80
C LEU A 196 -3.64 14.55 -0.04
N CYS A 197 -3.42 15.26 -1.14
CA CYS A 197 -4.49 15.69 -2.05
C CYS A 197 -4.88 14.61 -3.08
N GLU A 198 -6.09 14.74 -3.64
CA GLU A 198 -6.61 13.88 -4.71
C GLU A 198 -7.08 14.73 -5.91
N PRO A 199 -6.86 14.30 -7.17
CA PRO A 199 -7.53 14.87 -8.34
C PRO A 199 -9.06 14.66 -8.28
N PRO A 200 -9.88 15.25 -9.17
CA PRO A 200 -11.34 15.29 -9.01
C PRO A 200 -12.02 13.92 -8.91
N HIS A 201 -11.45 12.91 -9.56
CA HIS A 201 -11.93 11.52 -9.50
C HIS A 201 -11.04 10.63 -8.62
N GLY A 202 -10.03 11.21 -7.98
CA GLY A 202 -8.97 10.53 -7.26
C GLY A 202 -8.05 9.65 -8.12
N CYS A 203 -7.04 9.07 -7.48
CA CYS A 203 -6.09 8.12 -8.04
C CYS A 203 -5.72 7.06 -6.99
N GLN A 204 -5.36 5.87 -7.42
CA GLN A 204 -4.67 4.93 -6.51
C GLN A 204 -3.30 5.54 -6.16
N GLY A 205 -2.80 5.19 -4.97
CA GLY A 205 -1.48 5.54 -4.48
C GLY A 205 -1.03 4.46 -3.52
N SER A 206 0.28 4.36 -3.30
CA SER A 206 0.89 3.26 -2.56
C SER A 206 1.54 3.73 -1.27
N VAL A 207 1.51 2.89 -0.24
CA VAL A 207 2.13 3.16 1.06
C VAL A 207 2.94 1.97 1.54
N VAL A 208 4.15 2.23 2.03
CA VAL A 208 4.98 1.24 2.73
C VAL A 208 5.46 1.82 4.05
N SER A 209 5.71 0.95 5.03
CA SER A 209 6.46 1.31 6.22
C SER A 209 7.92 0.89 6.09
N PHE A 210 8.80 1.59 6.79
CA PHE A 210 10.19 1.21 6.94
C PHE A 210 10.74 1.73 8.26
N ARG A 211 11.85 1.17 8.74
CA ARG A 211 12.59 1.72 9.87
C ARG A 211 13.81 2.49 9.34
N PRO A 212 14.04 3.74 9.78
CA PRO A 212 15.24 4.45 9.39
C PRO A 212 16.47 3.69 9.92
N LEU A 213 17.49 3.56 9.08
CA LEU A 213 18.78 3.05 9.53
C LEU A 213 19.34 4.03 10.55
N GLU A 214 19.72 3.55 11.74
CA GLU A 214 20.43 4.38 12.71
C GLU A 214 21.73 4.85 12.03
N ILE A 215 21.82 6.15 11.76
CA ILE A 215 23.09 6.78 11.44
C ILE A 215 23.86 6.73 12.76
N PRO A 216 25.01 6.04 12.85
CA PRO A 216 25.85 6.17 14.02
C PRO A 216 26.19 7.65 14.14
N HIS A 217 25.68 8.32 15.17
CA HIS A 217 26.10 9.67 15.50
C HIS A 217 27.58 9.59 15.85
N VAL A 218 28.44 9.79 14.86
CA VAL A 218 29.82 10.17 15.09
C VAL A 218 29.78 11.63 15.51
N CYS A 219 29.37 11.90 16.75
CA CYS A 219 29.79 13.10 17.43
C CYS A 219 31.27 12.89 17.77
N GLN A 220 32.13 13.14 16.79
CA GLN A 220 33.49 13.54 17.09
C GLN A 220 33.40 14.93 17.70
N ASP A 221 33.55 14.97 19.00
CA ASP A 221 34.20 16.09 19.67
C ASP A 221 35.71 15.90 19.45
N PRO A 222 36.42 16.84 18.81
CA PRO A 222 37.87 16.84 18.87
C PRO A 222 38.38 18.18 19.40
N THR A 223 38.19 18.40 20.71
CA THR A 223 39.28 19.01 21.47
C THR A 223 40.34 17.94 21.74
N GLY A 224 41.24 17.75 20.77
CA GLY A 224 42.34 16.80 20.91
C GLY A 224 43.16 16.72 19.64
N LYS A 225 44.33 17.35 19.66
CA LYS A 225 45.38 17.21 18.64
C LYS A 225 45.77 15.73 18.52
N ASP A 226 45.82 15.21 17.29
CA ASP A 226 47.00 14.58 16.67
C ASP A 226 46.58 13.71 15.47
N PHE A 227 47.15 14.01 14.30
CA PHE A 227 47.17 13.17 13.10
C PHE A 227 48.18 12.01 13.31
N PRO A 228 48.03 10.81 12.68
CA PRO A 228 48.27 10.72 11.23
C PRO A 228 47.65 9.55 10.41
N THR A 229 47.70 9.76 9.09
CA THR A 229 47.84 8.82 7.95
C THR A 229 46.65 7.99 7.44
N ILE A 230 46.29 8.32 6.20
CA ILE A 230 45.47 7.56 5.24
C ILE A 230 46.17 6.25 4.84
N GLN A 231 45.51 5.11 5.01
CA GLN A 231 45.80 3.88 4.27
C GLN A 231 44.52 3.21 3.79
N GLN A 232 44.63 2.61 2.60
CA GLN A 232 43.58 2.12 1.71
C GLN A 232 42.68 1.04 2.32
N ILE A 233 41.42 1.03 1.88
CA ILE A 233 40.40 0.01 2.14
C ILE A 233 40.72 -1.25 1.32
N PRO A 234 40.76 -2.45 1.92
CA PRO A 234 40.46 -3.69 1.21
C PRO A 234 39.04 -4.14 1.51
N LEU A 235 38.30 -4.43 0.43
CA LEU A 235 37.07 -5.21 0.39
C LEU A 235 37.31 -6.60 1.02
N LEU A 236 36.67 -6.93 2.15
CA LEU A 236 36.09 -8.26 2.39
C LEU A 236 35.18 -8.25 3.63
N GLY A 237 34.12 -9.06 3.54
CA GLY A 237 32.98 -9.04 4.43
C GLY A 237 33.29 -9.31 5.90
N ARG A 238 32.47 -8.69 6.75
CA ARG A 238 32.36 -9.07 8.15
C ARG A 238 30.88 -9.11 8.54
N SER A 239 30.35 -10.32 8.55
CA SER A 239 29.17 -10.67 9.35
C SER A 239 29.47 -10.24 10.79
N LEU A 240 28.83 -9.17 11.24
CA LEU A 240 28.79 -8.80 12.65
C LEU A 240 27.40 -9.17 13.16
N ARG A 241 27.33 -10.38 13.72
CA ARG A 241 26.34 -10.73 14.73
C ARG A 241 26.46 -9.70 15.86
N LEU A 242 25.44 -8.87 16.01
CA LEU A 242 25.20 -8.07 17.21
C LEU A 242 24.01 -8.72 17.93
N GLU A 243 24.31 -9.62 18.86
CA GLU A 243 23.46 -9.86 20.00
C GLU A 243 24.06 -9.07 21.16
N LEU A 244 23.35 -8.04 21.62
CA LEU A 244 22.95 -7.83 23.01
C LEU A 244 22.83 -6.33 23.32
N GLU A 245 21.59 -5.86 23.33
CA GLU A 245 20.97 -5.08 24.40
C GLU A 245 19.49 -4.98 24.00
N ALA A 246 18.58 -4.91 24.97
CA ALA A 246 17.14 -4.75 24.70
C ALA A 246 16.89 -3.36 24.08
N GLY A 247 17.26 -3.21 22.81
CA GLY A 247 17.25 -1.95 22.09
C GLY A 247 15.83 -1.43 21.99
N THR A 248 15.64 -0.19 22.41
CA THR A 248 14.47 0.60 22.05
C THR A 248 14.20 0.43 20.57
N ARG A 249 13.13 -0.30 20.21
CA ARG A 249 12.77 -0.50 18.81
C ARG A 249 12.54 0.86 18.16
N SER A 250 13.31 1.17 17.12
CA SER A 250 13.12 2.39 16.34
C SER A 250 11.72 2.40 15.72
N GLU A 251 11.10 3.57 15.72
CA GLU A 251 9.75 3.77 15.20
C GLU A 251 9.74 3.61 13.68
N SER A 252 8.67 3.01 13.17
CA SER A 252 8.48 2.93 11.71
C SER A 252 8.07 4.30 11.18
N TRP A 253 8.65 4.67 10.04
CA TRP A 253 8.18 5.77 9.21
C TRP A 253 7.29 5.22 8.10
N LEU A 254 6.51 6.10 7.47
CA LEU A 254 5.75 5.78 6.27
C LEU A 254 6.29 6.53 5.06
N LEU A 255 6.29 5.84 3.93
CA LEU A 255 6.52 6.41 2.62
C LEU A 255 5.25 6.24 1.78
N TYR A 256 4.85 7.29 1.06
CA TYR A 256 3.66 7.28 0.23
C TYR A 256 3.94 7.86 -1.16
N SER A 257 3.46 7.19 -2.22
CA SER A 257 3.58 7.66 -3.60
C SER A 257 2.22 7.96 -4.21
N HIS A 258 2.09 9.14 -4.84
CA HIS A 258 0.85 9.57 -5.49
C HIS A 258 1.04 10.82 -6.37
N PRO A 259 0.22 11.03 -7.42
CA PRO A 259 0.19 12.29 -8.16
C PRO A 259 -0.03 13.51 -7.25
N THR A 260 0.79 14.55 -7.41
CA THR A 260 0.79 15.71 -6.49
C THR A 260 -0.17 16.82 -6.91
N ASN A 261 -0.67 16.78 -8.15
CA ASN A 261 -1.52 17.82 -8.70
C ASN A 261 -2.99 17.67 -8.31
N LYS A 262 -3.58 18.74 -7.78
CA LYS A 262 -4.99 18.77 -7.32
C LYS A 262 -6.04 18.66 -8.43
N LYS A 263 -5.66 18.71 -9.70
CA LYS A 263 -6.60 18.73 -10.84
C LYS A 263 -6.40 17.57 -11.80
N ARG A 264 -5.16 17.08 -11.94
CA ARG A 264 -4.79 16.09 -12.95
C ARG A 264 -3.89 15.03 -12.32
N ARG A 265 -3.84 13.85 -12.95
CA ARG A 265 -2.91 12.78 -12.61
C ARG A 265 -1.55 13.08 -13.24
N VAL A 266 -0.81 13.99 -12.60
CA VAL A 266 0.53 14.42 -13.04
C VAL A 266 1.42 14.66 -11.82
N ASP A 267 2.72 14.63 -12.07
CA ASP A 267 3.81 14.91 -11.14
C ASP A 267 3.79 13.95 -9.94
N LEU A 268 4.34 12.74 -10.13
CA LEU A 268 4.38 11.69 -9.12
C LEU A 268 5.29 12.11 -7.98
N GLY A 269 4.73 12.21 -6.78
CA GLY A 269 5.44 12.63 -5.58
C GLY A 269 5.65 11.49 -4.59
N ILE A 270 6.76 11.57 -3.88
CA ILE A 270 7.09 10.75 -2.71
C ILE A 270 6.93 11.61 -1.46
N TYR A 271 6.08 11.17 -0.54
CA TYR A 271 5.79 11.82 0.73
C TYR A 271 6.37 10.97 1.86
N LEU A 272 7.00 11.62 2.83
CA LEU A 272 7.53 10.98 4.03
C LEU A 272 6.67 11.37 5.24
N ASN A 273 6.38 10.42 6.12
CA ASN A 273 5.82 10.69 7.44
C ASN A 273 6.64 9.98 8.52
N GLN A 274 7.32 10.78 9.34
CA GLN A 274 8.22 10.31 10.40
C GLN A 274 7.49 10.04 11.72
N THR A 275 6.26 10.56 11.87
CA THR A 275 5.40 10.36 13.04
C THR A 275 4.00 9.90 12.59
N PRO A 276 3.88 8.69 12.00
CA PRO A 276 2.68 8.24 11.27
C PRO A 276 1.39 8.09 12.11
N LEU A 277 1.48 8.30 13.42
CA LEU A 277 0.37 8.21 14.36
C LEU A 277 -0.12 9.57 14.84
N GLU A 278 0.64 10.61 14.54
CA GLU A 278 0.26 11.98 14.77
C GLU A 278 -0.50 12.50 13.55
N ALA A 279 -1.46 13.40 13.79
CA ALA A 279 -2.25 13.97 12.72
C ALA A 279 -1.41 14.98 11.93
N ALA A 280 -1.51 14.93 10.60
CA ALA A 280 -0.91 15.92 9.68
C ALA A 280 0.62 16.01 9.70
N CYS A 281 1.30 14.86 9.61
CA CYS A 281 2.76 14.76 9.63
C CYS A 281 3.42 14.35 8.30
N TRP A 282 2.69 14.48 7.18
CA TRP A 282 3.27 14.24 5.85
C TRP A 282 4.13 15.42 5.38
N SER A 283 5.31 15.12 4.87
CA SER A 283 6.22 16.08 4.25
C SER A 283 5.61 16.72 2.99
N ARG A 284 6.29 17.75 2.46
CA ARG A 284 6.10 18.11 1.05
C ARG A 284 6.58 16.97 0.15
N PRO A 285 5.98 16.78 -1.03
CA PRO A 285 6.38 15.71 -1.92
C PRO A 285 7.72 16.01 -2.59
N TRP A 286 8.62 15.02 -2.59
CA TRP A 286 9.70 14.97 -3.56
C TRP A 286 9.17 14.47 -4.89
N ILE A 287 9.31 15.24 -5.98
CA ILE A 287 8.84 14.84 -7.31
C ILE A 287 9.77 13.79 -7.90
N LEU A 288 9.31 12.54 -7.93
CA LEU A 288 10.02 11.40 -8.52
C LEU A 288 9.88 11.40 -10.05
N HIS A 289 8.76 11.90 -10.58
CA HIS A 289 8.52 11.96 -12.02
C HIS A 289 7.63 13.17 -12.38
N CYS A 290 8.13 14.03 -13.28
CA CYS A 290 7.36 15.16 -13.82
C CYS A 290 6.52 14.74 -15.03
N GLY A 291 5.27 15.19 -15.11
CA GLY A 291 4.36 14.89 -16.23
C GLY A 291 3.28 13.85 -15.92
N PRO A 292 2.56 13.33 -16.93
CA PRO A 292 1.49 12.35 -16.76
C PRO A 292 1.92 11.12 -15.95
N CYS A 293 1.23 10.87 -14.84
CA CYS A 293 1.49 9.73 -13.97
C CYS A 293 0.19 9.25 -13.32
N GLY A 294 0.02 7.94 -13.15
CA GLY A 294 -1.21 7.33 -12.66
C GLY A 294 -0.97 6.54 -11.38
N TYR A 295 -1.34 5.27 -11.43
CA TYR A 295 -1.22 4.33 -10.32
C TYR A 295 0.27 4.09 -10.01
N SER A 296 0.56 3.74 -8.76
CA SER A 296 1.92 3.43 -8.31
C SER A 296 1.91 2.34 -7.26
N ASP A 297 2.98 1.54 -7.16
CA ASP A 297 3.20 0.53 -6.13
C ASP A 297 4.64 0.64 -5.62
N LEU A 298 4.82 0.73 -4.30
CA LEU A 298 6.10 0.83 -3.62
C LEU A 298 6.53 -0.53 -3.06
N ALA A 299 7.83 -0.78 -3.05
CA ALA A 299 8.45 -1.88 -2.34
C ALA A 299 9.64 -1.36 -1.54
N ALA A 300 9.77 -1.78 -0.28
CA ALA A 300 10.86 -1.40 0.61
C ALA A 300 11.81 -2.58 0.86
N LEU A 301 13.09 -2.37 0.58
CA LEU A 301 14.20 -3.22 1.02
C LEU A 301 14.81 -2.59 2.27
N GLU A 302 14.08 -2.68 3.40
CA GLU A 302 14.39 -1.92 4.64
C GLU A 302 15.85 -2.05 5.08
N LYS A 303 16.44 -3.25 4.98
CA LYS A 303 17.81 -3.53 5.42
C LYS A 303 18.88 -2.81 4.60
N GLU A 304 18.54 -2.41 3.38
CA GLU A 304 19.44 -1.75 2.43
C GLU A 304 19.16 -0.25 2.31
N GLY A 305 18.10 0.25 2.97
CA GLY A 305 17.65 1.64 2.80
C GLY A 305 17.20 1.95 1.37
N LEU A 306 16.80 0.92 0.61
CA LEU A 306 16.48 1.01 -0.82
C LEU A 306 14.98 0.83 -1.05
N PHE A 307 14.42 1.63 -1.95
CA PHE A 307 13.01 1.59 -2.33
C PHE A 307 12.87 1.44 -3.83
N GLY A 308 11.92 0.62 -4.25
CA GLY A 308 11.45 0.53 -5.63
C GLY A 308 10.06 1.15 -5.75
N CYS A 309 9.84 1.91 -6.82
CA CYS A 309 8.51 2.40 -7.20
C CYS A 309 8.22 2.02 -8.64
N LEU A 310 7.12 1.31 -8.83
CA LEU A 310 6.56 0.97 -10.14
C LEU A 310 5.33 1.84 -10.36
N PHE A 311 5.22 2.52 -11.51
CA PHE A 311 4.13 3.49 -11.72
C PHE A 311 3.75 3.66 -13.19
N GLU A 312 2.48 3.96 -13.42
CA GLU A 312 1.96 4.36 -14.74
C GLU A 312 2.49 5.75 -15.11
N CYS A 313 3.01 5.92 -16.33
CA CYS A 313 3.37 7.23 -16.86
C CYS A 313 3.27 7.30 -18.39
N GLY A 314 3.53 8.49 -18.94
CA GLY A 314 3.59 8.68 -20.38
C GLY A 314 3.89 10.11 -20.80
N THR A 315 3.89 10.35 -22.10
CA THR A 315 4.12 11.70 -22.66
C THR A 315 2.84 12.50 -22.72
N LYS A 316 1.72 11.88 -23.14
CA LYS A 316 0.42 12.56 -23.28
C LYS A 316 -0.58 12.15 -22.20
N ARG A 317 -0.60 10.87 -21.85
CA ARG A 317 -1.50 10.26 -20.86
C ARG A 317 -0.72 9.39 -19.88
N GLU A 318 -1.29 9.18 -18.71
CA GLU A 318 -0.71 8.38 -17.65
C GLU A 318 -0.60 6.89 -17.99
N CYS A 319 -1.49 6.34 -18.83
CA CYS A 319 -1.58 4.89 -19.09
C CYS A 319 -0.85 4.43 -20.36
N GLU A 320 0.26 5.09 -20.72
CA GLU A 320 1.02 4.74 -21.94
C GLU A 320 2.10 3.69 -21.67
N GLN A 321 2.71 3.71 -20.49
CA GLN A 321 3.76 2.78 -20.07
C GLN A 321 3.78 2.62 -18.55
N ILE A 322 4.52 1.62 -18.09
CA ILE A 322 4.86 1.42 -16.68
C ILE A 322 6.37 1.65 -16.53
N ALA A 323 6.75 2.57 -15.65
CA ALA A 323 8.14 2.85 -15.31
C ALA A 323 8.51 2.24 -13.96
N PHE A 324 9.79 1.97 -13.78
CA PHE A 324 10.38 1.54 -12.51
C PHE A 324 11.50 2.50 -12.10
N ARG A 325 11.51 2.90 -10.83
CA ARG A 325 12.55 3.77 -10.24
C ARG A 325 13.03 3.22 -8.91
N LEU A 326 14.33 3.24 -8.72
CA LEU A 326 14.99 2.97 -7.45
C LEU A 326 15.47 4.28 -6.83
N PHE A 327 15.37 4.39 -5.51
CA PHE A 327 15.89 5.51 -4.72
C PHE A 327 16.13 5.08 -3.26
N THR A 328 16.88 5.88 -2.53
CA THR A 328 17.36 5.58 -1.17
C THR A 328 16.72 6.45 -0.09
N ASP A 329 16.75 5.98 1.15
CA ASP A 329 16.38 6.78 2.33
C ASP A 329 17.16 8.11 2.43
N ARG A 330 18.43 8.12 2.04
CA ARG A 330 19.28 9.32 1.96
C ARG A 330 18.76 10.34 0.96
N GLU A 331 18.35 9.89 -0.23
CA GLU A 331 17.76 10.79 -1.24
C GLU A 331 16.45 11.39 -0.72
N ILE A 332 15.58 10.57 -0.13
CA ILE A 332 14.32 11.03 0.48
C ILE A 332 14.61 12.11 1.54
N LEU A 333 15.51 11.82 2.48
CA LEU A 333 15.88 12.74 3.55
C LEU A 333 16.54 14.02 3.05
N SER A 334 17.36 13.95 2.00
CA SER A 334 18.00 15.13 1.40
C SER A 334 16.97 16.09 0.80
N HIS A 335 15.92 15.56 0.17
CA HIS A 335 14.83 16.36 -0.40
C HIS A 335 13.91 16.92 0.68
N VAL A 336 13.65 16.17 1.75
CA VAL A 336 12.83 16.65 2.87
C VAL A 336 13.55 17.75 3.66
N ASN A 337 14.86 17.62 3.89
CA ASN A 337 15.63 18.56 4.70
C ASN A 337 16.13 19.78 3.91
N GLY A 338 16.46 19.64 2.62
CA GLY A 338 16.95 20.74 1.78
C GLY A 338 15.94 21.90 1.63
N ASP A 339 14.65 21.62 1.77
CA ASP A 339 13.57 22.60 1.77
C ASP A 339 13.44 23.38 3.10
N CYS A 340 13.95 22.86 4.23
CA CYS A 340 13.96 23.61 5.49
C CYS A 340 15.05 24.70 5.52
N SER A 341 16.13 24.52 4.76
CA SER A 341 17.23 25.49 4.65
C SER A 341 16.96 26.64 3.68
N SER A 342 15.96 26.54 2.80
CA SER A 342 15.66 27.56 1.78
C SER A 342 14.58 28.57 2.19
N SER A 343 13.93 28.39 3.35
CA SER A 343 12.93 29.34 3.89
C SER A 343 13.52 30.43 4.81
N GLY A 344 14.85 30.60 4.84
CA GLY A 344 15.55 31.55 5.73
C GLY A 344 16.19 32.76 5.04
N GLN A 345 16.02 32.94 3.73
CA GLN A 345 16.50 34.13 3.02
C GLN A 345 15.42 34.63 2.08
N ASN A 346 14.66 35.63 2.54
CA ASN A 346 14.21 36.80 1.78
C ASN A 346 13.65 37.85 2.74
#